data_AF-A0A662CEU2-F1
#
_entry.id   AF-A0A662CEU2-F1
#
_cell.length_a   1.000
_cell.length_b   1.000
_cell.length_c   1.000
_cell.angle_alpha   90.00
_cell.angle_beta   90.00
_cell.angle_gamma   90.00
#
_symmetry.space_group_name_H-M   'P 1'
#
loop_
_entity.id
_entity.type
_entity.pdbx_description
1 polymer ?
#
loop_
_entity_poly.entity_id
_entity_poly.type
_entity_poly.pdbx_seq_one_letter_code
_entity_poly.pdbx_strand_id
1 'polypeptide(L)'
;MTLAGDFLTGPSSVVQAIASGRDAALAFNAELRGESFSGVEESLWQRDHREIITFQDLNPFYLEPAPPVEVKDKESALKEAQRCFSCGYCNACGNCWIFCPDVAIILESEPRLDKDHCKGCGICATECPRGVIYMREKG
;
A
#
# COMPACT_ATOMS: atom_id res chain seq x y z
N MET A 1 18.02 -16.10 -13.33
CA MET A 1 16.71 -16.78 -13.43
C MET A 1 16.05 -16.68 -12.08
N THR A 2 14.96 -15.92 -11.98
CA THR A 2 14.27 -15.70 -10.71
C THR A 2 13.12 -16.71 -10.59
N LEU A 3 13.07 -17.42 -9.47
CA LEU A 3 12.08 -18.46 -9.19
C LEU A 3 11.27 -18.08 -7.96
N ALA A 4 10.03 -18.57 -7.86
CA ALA A 4 9.14 -18.33 -6.73
C ALA A 4 8.18 -19.51 -6.51
N GLY A 5 7.52 -19.52 -5.37
CA GLY A 5 6.52 -20.52 -4.98
C GLY A 5 7.12 -21.88 -4.67
N ASP A 6 6.32 -22.92 -4.91
CA ASP A 6 6.71 -24.31 -4.62
C ASP A 6 7.89 -24.78 -5.47
N PHE A 7 8.13 -24.15 -6.62
CA PHE A 7 9.30 -24.46 -7.44
C PHE A 7 10.62 -24.03 -6.78
N LEU A 8 10.59 -22.96 -5.96
CA LEU A 8 11.75 -22.48 -5.20
C LEU A 8 11.89 -23.19 -3.85
N THR A 9 10.78 -23.36 -3.13
CA THR A 9 10.79 -23.76 -1.71
C THR A 9 10.30 -25.18 -1.44
N GLY A 10 9.82 -25.88 -2.47
CA GLY A 10 9.02 -27.11 -2.31
C GLY A 10 7.59 -26.80 -1.86
N PRO A 11 6.71 -27.81 -1.76
CA PRO A 11 5.33 -27.61 -1.31
C PRO A 11 5.26 -26.88 0.04
N SER A 12 4.57 -25.74 0.08
CA SER A 12 4.51 -24.88 1.26
C SER A 12 3.12 -24.28 1.49
N SER A 13 3.00 -23.37 2.46
CA SER A 13 1.75 -22.62 2.65
C SER A 13 1.56 -21.59 1.55
N VAL A 14 0.29 -21.25 1.24
CA VAL A 14 -0.05 -20.16 0.30
C VAL A 14 0.64 -18.85 0.70
N VAL A 15 0.76 -18.58 2.00
CA VAL A 15 1.46 -17.39 2.53
C VAL A 15 2.93 -17.39 2.12
N GLN A 16 3.60 -18.53 2.26
CA GLN A 16 5.01 -18.68 1.91
C GLN A 16 5.25 -18.61 0.40
N ALA A 17 4.33 -19.17 -0.41
CA ALA A 17 4.37 -19.03 -1.86
C ALA A 17 4.25 -17.55 -2.29
N ILE A 18 3.30 -16.79 -1.72
CA ILE A 18 3.14 -15.35 -2.00
C ILE A 18 4.38 -14.57 -1.56
N ALA A 19 4.91 -14.84 -0.36
CA ALA A 19 6.11 -14.19 0.16
C ALA A 19 7.30 -14.39 -0.78
N SER A 20 7.55 -15.63 -1.22
CA SER A 20 8.65 -15.92 -2.15
C SER A 20 8.49 -15.25 -3.52
N GLY A 21 7.25 -15.03 -3.98
CA GLY A 21 6.97 -14.24 -5.19
C GLY A 21 7.35 -12.77 -5.05
N ARG A 22 7.10 -12.18 -3.88
CA ARG A 22 7.54 -10.82 -3.54
C ARG A 22 9.07 -10.75 -3.50
N ASP A 23 9.72 -11.69 -2.82
CA ASP A 23 11.19 -11.73 -2.69
C ASP A 23 11.86 -11.88 -4.05
N ALA A 24 11.33 -12.75 -4.91
CA ALA A 24 11.75 -12.90 -6.29
C ALA A 24 11.67 -11.58 -7.07
N ALA A 25 10.54 -10.87 -6.99
CA ALA A 25 10.36 -9.60 -7.68
C ALA A 25 11.34 -8.52 -7.18
N LEU A 26 11.59 -8.45 -5.87
CA LEU A 26 12.55 -7.52 -5.28
C LEU A 26 14.00 -7.84 -5.66
N ALA A 27 14.37 -9.14 -5.63
CA ALA A 27 15.66 -9.61 -6.08
C ALA A 27 15.94 -9.24 -7.54
N PHE A 28 14.94 -9.46 -8.40
CA PHE A 28 15.03 -9.11 -9.81
C PHE A 28 15.16 -7.60 -10.03
N ASN A 29 14.41 -6.78 -9.29
CA ASN A 29 14.53 -5.32 -9.38
C ASN A 29 15.91 -4.82 -8.90
N ALA A 30 16.47 -5.41 -7.84
CA ALA A 30 17.83 -5.10 -7.38
C ALA A 30 18.86 -5.44 -8.46
N GLU A 31 18.74 -6.62 -9.08
CA GLU A 31 19.61 -7.05 -10.19
C GLU A 31 19.56 -6.05 -11.36
N LEU A 32 18.36 -5.61 -11.78
CA LEU A 32 18.20 -4.60 -12.83
C LEU A 32 18.86 -3.25 -12.50
N ARG A 33 19.02 -2.93 -11.22
CA ARG A 33 19.65 -1.71 -10.73
C ARG A 33 21.15 -1.87 -10.44
N GLY A 34 21.70 -3.08 -10.59
CA GLY A 34 23.08 -3.39 -10.20
C GLY A 34 23.29 -3.42 -8.68
N GLU A 35 22.22 -3.62 -7.91
CA GLU A 35 22.20 -3.70 -6.45
C GLU A 35 22.06 -5.18 -6.02
N SER A 36 22.50 -5.52 -4.79
CA SER A 36 22.30 -6.86 -4.22
C SER A 36 21.04 -6.92 -3.35
N PHE A 37 20.26 -8.00 -3.43
CA PHE A 37 19.11 -8.23 -2.56
C PHE A 37 19.48 -9.14 -1.38
N SER A 38 19.23 -8.67 -0.17
CA SER A 38 19.53 -9.37 1.09
C SER A 38 18.28 -9.85 1.85
N GLY A 39 17.14 -9.93 1.17
CA GLY A 39 15.85 -10.18 1.81
C GLY A 39 15.09 -8.89 2.15
N VAL A 40 13.87 -9.05 2.65
CA VAL A 40 12.99 -7.94 3.02
C VAL A 40 13.20 -7.59 4.48
N GLU A 41 13.49 -6.33 4.77
CA GLU A 41 13.56 -5.80 6.14
C GLU A 41 12.26 -6.09 6.92
N GLU A 42 12.39 -6.65 8.12
CA GLU A 42 11.27 -7.03 8.97
C GLU A 42 10.41 -5.82 9.39
N SER A 43 11.04 -4.64 9.45
CA SER A 43 10.38 -3.35 9.67
C SER A 43 9.30 -3.00 8.63
N LEU A 44 9.38 -3.54 7.40
CA LEU A 44 8.32 -3.37 6.39
C LEU A 44 7.03 -4.11 6.74
N TRP A 45 7.08 -5.05 7.70
CA TRP A 45 5.95 -5.81 8.22
C TRP A 45 5.40 -5.25 9.55
N GLN A 46 6.10 -4.28 10.16
CA GLN A 46 5.59 -3.55 11.34
C GLN A 46 4.54 -2.52 10.92
N ARG A 47 3.43 -3.00 10.35
CA ARG A 47 2.20 -2.22 10.33
C ARG A 47 1.48 -2.53 11.63
N ASP A 48 1.07 -1.50 12.38
CA ASP A 48 0.10 -1.65 13.49
C ASP A 48 -1.05 -2.48 12.92
N HIS A 49 -1.11 -3.76 13.32
CA HIS A 49 -1.96 -4.79 12.73
C HIS A 49 -3.43 -4.47 13.04
N ARG A 50 -3.97 -3.46 12.37
CA ARG A 50 -5.41 -3.28 12.24
C ARG A 50 -5.79 -3.86 10.90
N GLU A 51 -6.70 -4.82 11.01
CA GLU A 51 -7.59 -5.40 10.00
C GLU A 51 -7.12 -5.36 8.53
N ILE A 52 -7.12 -6.54 7.91
CA ILE A 52 -6.90 -6.67 6.46
C ILE A 52 -7.83 -5.69 5.74
N ILE A 53 -7.25 -4.70 5.05
CA ILE A 53 -8.03 -3.73 4.28
C ILE A 53 -8.72 -4.47 3.13
N THR A 54 -10.04 -4.52 3.22
CA THR A 54 -10.92 -5.12 2.21
C THR A 54 -11.31 -4.06 1.18
N PHE A 55 -11.96 -4.49 0.09
CA PHE A 55 -12.47 -3.56 -0.92
C PHE A 55 -13.49 -2.57 -0.33
N GLN A 56 -14.22 -2.97 0.71
CA GLN A 56 -15.23 -2.17 1.39
C GLN A 56 -14.63 -1.01 2.19
N ASP A 57 -13.37 -1.14 2.62
CA ASP A 57 -12.64 -0.11 3.37
C ASP A 57 -12.03 0.96 2.45
N LEU A 58 -12.07 0.73 1.15
CA LEU A 58 -11.50 1.63 0.16
C LEU A 58 -12.52 2.68 -0.24
N ASN A 59 -12.02 3.87 -0.59
CA ASN A 59 -12.82 4.87 -1.29
C ASN A 59 -12.44 4.86 -2.78
N PRO A 60 -13.17 4.12 -3.64
CA PRO A 60 -12.86 3.99 -5.06
C PRO A 60 -13.27 5.21 -5.88
N PHE A 61 -13.92 6.22 -5.29
CA PHE A 61 -14.34 7.44 -6.00
C PHE A 61 -13.15 8.14 -6.67
N TYR A 62 -11.96 8.04 -6.07
CA TYR A 62 -10.72 8.62 -6.56
C TYR A 62 -9.99 7.76 -7.60
N LEU A 63 -10.55 6.61 -7.99
CA LEU A 63 -9.95 5.68 -8.93
C LEU A 63 -10.75 5.65 -10.23
N GLU A 64 -10.09 5.97 -11.34
CA GLU A 64 -10.62 5.70 -12.67
C GLU A 64 -10.36 4.21 -13.01
N PRO A 65 -11.41 3.40 -13.25
CA PRO A 65 -11.22 2.01 -13.65
C PRO A 65 -10.48 1.94 -14.99
N ALA A 66 -9.32 1.29 -15.00
CA ALA A 66 -8.54 1.06 -16.21
C ALA A 66 -8.44 -0.45 -16.50
N PRO A 67 -8.74 -0.90 -17.74
CA PRO A 67 -8.56 -2.29 -18.11
C PRO A 67 -7.07 -2.69 -18.08
N PRO A 68 -6.75 -3.99 -17.92
CA PRO A 68 -5.38 -4.47 -17.99
C PRO A 68 -4.71 -4.09 -19.31
N VAL A 69 -3.45 -3.69 -19.23
CA VAL A 69 -2.62 -3.36 -20.39
C VAL A 69 -1.67 -4.51 -20.68
N GLU A 70 -1.60 -4.93 -21.94
CA GLU A 70 -0.60 -5.91 -22.37
C GLU A 70 0.80 -5.27 -22.33
N VAL A 71 1.70 -5.80 -21.51
CA VAL A 71 3.03 -5.24 -21.30
C VAL A 71 4.00 -5.71 -22.38
N LYS A 72 4.37 -4.81 -23.31
CA LYS A 72 5.27 -5.09 -24.45
C LYS A 72 6.55 -4.26 -24.42
N ASP A 73 6.50 -3.13 -23.72
CA ASP A 73 7.56 -2.12 -23.68
C ASP A 73 7.53 -1.39 -22.33
N LYS A 74 8.48 -0.46 -22.15
CA LYS A 74 8.58 0.32 -20.92
C LYS A 74 7.36 1.20 -20.66
N GLU A 75 6.74 1.75 -21.69
CA GLU A 75 5.61 2.66 -21.53
C GLU A 75 4.36 1.91 -21.05
N SER A 76 4.06 0.78 -21.69
CA SER A 76 2.98 -0.14 -21.29
C SER A 76 3.21 -0.71 -19.89
N ALA A 77 4.46 -1.01 -19.52
CA ALA A 77 4.81 -1.41 -18.15
C ALA A 77 4.50 -0.32 -17.12
N LEU A 78 4.84 0.94 -17.42
CA LEU A 78 4.54 2.08 -16.53
C LEU A 78 3.03 2.31 -16.39
N LYS A 79 2.28 2.21 -17.49
CA LYS A 79 0.80 2.29 -17.47
C LYS A 79 0.18 1.20 -16.61
N GLU A 80 0.64 -0.05 -16.76
CA GLU A 80 0.14 -1.17 -15.95
C GLU A 80 0.48 -0.98 -14.46
N ALA A 81 1.70 -0.55 -14.14
CA ALA A 81 2.11 -0.27 -12.76
C ALA A 81 1.27 0.83 -12.10
N GLN A 82 0.86 1.86 -12.86
CA GLN A 82 0.02 2.95 -12.37
C GLN A 82 -1.43 2.53 -12.05
N ARG A 83 -1.87 1.35 -12.49
CA ARG A 83 -3.18 0.79 -12.11
C ARG A 83 -3.23 0.31 -10.66
N CYS A 84 -2.07 0.20 -9.98
CA CYS A 84 -2.00 -0.21 -8.58
C CYS A 84 -2.67 0.81 -7.66
N PHE A 85 -3.63 0.35 -6.87
CA PHE A 85 -4.39 1.22 -5.97
C PHE A 85 -3.68 1.56 -4.65
N SER A 86 -2.57 0.89 -4.32
CA SER A 86 -1.88 1.02 -3.02
C SER A 86 -2.80 0.81 -1.81
N CYS A 87 -3.79 -0.10 -1.91
CA CYS A 87 -4.68 -0.44 -0.80
C CYS A 87 -3.87 -0.82 0.46
N GLY A 88 -4.29 -0.33 1.62
CA GLY A 88 -3.62 -0.61 2.88
C GLY A 88 -2.23 0.01 3.04
N TYR A 89 -1.84 0.97 2.18
CA TYR A 89 -0.59 1.71 2.31
C TYR A 89 -0.78 3.20 2.07
N CYS A 90 -0.36 4.05 3.01
CA CYS A 90 -0.39 5.49 2.83
C CYS A 90 0.68 5.92 1.82
N ASN A 91 0.30 6.63 0.77
CA ASN A 91 1.24 7.24 -0.17
C ASN A 91 1.28 8.78 -0.07
N ALA A 92 0.83 9.33 1.07
CA ALA A 92 0.75 10.76 1.33
C ALA A 92 -0.06 11.57 0.28
N CYS A 93 -1.14 10.99 -0.28
CA CYS A 93 -1.98 11.69 -1.27
C CYS A 93 -2.63 13.01 -0.80
N GLY A 94 -2.66 13.28 0.51
CA GLY A 94 -3.13 14.56 1.06
C GLY A 94 -4.64 14.70 1.24
N ASN A 95 -5.49 13.76 0.78
CA ASN A 95 -6.95 13.85 0.95
C ASN A 95 -7.37 14.08 2.41
N CYS A 96 -6.79 13.33 3.34
CA CYS A 96 -7.07 13.49 4.77
C CYS A 96 -6.77 14.90 5.29
N TRP A 97 -5.75 15.57 4.74
CA TRP A 97 -5.40 16.95 5.06
C TRP A 97 -6.38 17.94 4.45
N ILE A 98 -6.67 17.80 3.15
CA ILE A 98 -7.59 18.69 2.41
C ILE A 98 -8.99 18.69 3.02
N PHE A 99 -9.50 17.52 3.41
CA PHE A 99 -10.87 17.37 3.89
C PHE A 99 -11.03 17.48 5.41
N CYS A 100 -9.96 17.70 6.17
CA CYS A 100 -10.07 17.87 7.62
C CYS A 100 -10.64 19.27 7.95
N PRO A 101 -11.88 19.37 8.47
CA PRO A 101 -12.49 20.68 8.76
C PRO A 101 -11.81 21.41 9.92
N ASP A 102 -11.16 20.66 10.81
CA ASP A 102 -10.50 21.17 12.02
C ASP A 102 -8.99 21.40 11.83
N VAL A 103 -8.46 21.16 10.62
CA VAL A 103 -7.01 21.27 10.33
C VAL A 103 -6.15 20.43 11.30
N ALA A 104 -6.68 19.28 11.71
CA ALA A 104 -6.05 18.38 12.67
C ALA A 104 -5.05 17.39 12.03
N ILE A 105 -4.84 17.47 10.71
CA ILE A 105 -3.84 16.66 10.01
C ILE A 105 -2.63 17.53 9.72
N ILE A 106 -1.45 17.07 10.08
CA ILE A 106 -0.16 17.70 9.77
C ILE A 106 0.44 16.92 8.60
N LEU A 107 0.69 17.60 7.48
CA LEU A 107 1.22 17.00 6.25
C LEU A 107 2.67 17.46 6.02
N GLU A 108 3.62 16.64 6.46
CA GLU A 108 5.07 16.81 6.18
C GLU A 108 5.52 15.73 5.19
N SER A 109 6.35 14.76 5.61
CA SER A 109 6.68 13.58 4.81
C SER A 109 5.56 12.53 4.85
N GLU A 110 4.91 12.38 6.00
CA GLU A 110 3.79 11.47 6.23
C GLU A 110 2.67 12.20 6.97
N PRO A 111 1.39 11.96 6.65
CA PRO A 111 0.27 12.56 7.38
C PRO A 111 0.25 12.10 8.84
N ARG A 112 0.22 13.06 9.78
CA ARG A 112 0.09 12.78 11.22
C ARG A 112 -1.16 13.46 11.77
N LEU A 113 -1.90 12.75 12.62
CA LEU A 113 -3.06 13.30 13.31
C LEU A 113 -2.62 14.03 14.59
N ASP A 114 -2.95 15.32 14.67
CA ASP A 114 -2.94 16.08 15.91
C ASP A 114 -4.24 15.75 16.70
N LYS A 115 -4.09 14.97 17.77
CA LYS A 115 -5.21 14.50 18.58
C LYS A 115 -5.84 15.61 19.44
N ASP A 116 -5.12 16.69 19.72
CA ASP A 116 -5.62 17.79 20.56
C ASP A 116 -6.58 18.68 19.76
N HIS A 117 -6.34 18.82 18.46
CA HIS A 117 -7.20 19.56 17.54
C HIS A 117 -8.32 18.69 16.95
N CYS A 118 -8.14 17.37 16.86
CA CYS A 118 -9.13 16.46 16.30
C CYS A 118 -10.45 16.44 17.09
N LYS A 119 -11.58 16.63 16.40
CA LYS A 119 -12.93 16.54 16.99
C LYS A 119 -13.63 15.19 16.75
N GLY A 120 -12.98 14.26 16.06
CA GLY A 120 -13.50 12.91 15.86
C GLY A 120 -14.62 12.78 14.82
N CYS A 121 -14.71 13.68 13.83
CA CYS A 121 -15.76 13.67 12.81
C CYS A 121 -15.66 12.50 11.80
N GLY A 122 -14.47 11.91 11.63
CA GLY A 122 -14.26 10.75 10.75
C GLY A 122 -14.16 11.04 9.26
N ILE A 123 -14.28 12.30 8.81
CA ILE A 123 -14.21 12.64 7.38
C ILE A 123 -12.89 12.19 6.74
N CYS A 124 -11.76 12.35 7.43
CA CYS A 124 -10.47 11.89 6.93
C CYS A 124 -10.40 10.37 6.71
N ALA A 125 -11.16 9.59 7.50
CA ALA A 125 -11.29 8.15 7.31
C ALA A 125 -12.10 7.84 6.04
N THR A 126 -13.25 8.47 5.88
CA THR A 126 -14.13 8.33 4.70
C THR A 126 -13.43 8.74 3.40
N GLU A 127 -12.67 9.82 3.42
CA GLU A 127 -12.00 10.37 2.23
C GLU A 127 -10.66 9.72 1.91
N CYS A 128 -10.20 8.78 2.74
CA CYS A 128 -8.98 8.04 2.47
C CYS A 128 -9.24 6.99 1.37
N PRO A 129 -8.62 7.11 0.19
CA PRO A 129 -8.83 6.11 -0.87
C PRO A 129 -8.34 4.72 -0.46
N ARG A 130 -7.30 4.67 0.39
CA ARG A 130 -6.52 3.47 0.67
C ARG A 130 -6.99 2.72 1.93
N GLY A 131 -8.00 3.24 2.64
CA GLY A 131 -8.54 2.64 3.86
C GLY A 131 -7.58 2.63 5.05
N VAL A 132 -6.54 3.46 5.06
CA VAL A 132 -5.48 3.42 6.09
C VAL A 132 -5.79 4.25 7.34
N ILE A 133 -6.93 4.94 7.36
CA ILE A 133 -7.41 5.72 8.51
C ILE A 133 -8.72 5.11 8.96
N TYR A 134 -8.84 4.82 10.26
CA TYR A 134 -10.05 4.28 10.88
C TYR A 134 -10.37 5.07 12.15
N MET A 135 -11.62 4.98 12.60
CA MET A 135 -12.10 5.60 13.83
C MET A 135 -12.10 4.58 14.97
N ARG A 136 -11.82 5.03 16.19
CA ARG A 136 -12.00 4.24 17.42
C ARG A 136 -12.66 5.09 18.48
N GLU A 137 -13.51 4.46 19.29
CA GLU A 137 -14.04 5.10 20.49
C GLU A 137 -12.90 5.43 21.46
N LYS A 138 -13.03 6.57 22.13
CA LYS A 138 -12.11 6.98 23.18
C LYS A 138 -12.54 6.24 24.45
N GLY A 139 -11.79 5.20 24.81
CA GLY A 139 -11.94 4.49 26.08
C GLY A 139 -11.60 5.34 27.30
#